data_AF-A0A822HFU8-F1
#
_entry.id   AF-A0A822HFU8-F1
#
_cell.length_a   1.000
_cell.length_b   1.000
_cell.length_c   1.000
_cell.angle_alpha   90.00
_cell.angle_beta   90.00
_cell.angle_gamma   90.00
#
_symmetry.space_group_name_H-M   'P 1'
#
loop_
_entity.id
_entity.type
_entity.pdbx_description
1 polymer ?
#
loop_
_entity_poly.entity_id
_entity_poly.type
_entity_poly.pdbx_seq_one_letter_code
_entity_poly.pdbx_strand_id
1 'polypeptide(L)'
;RDLTVDNINNLIKEFKIPYSHLKQFKEHLNDQSKARIASYEEKLDTILWYYEDLQCSDVDDIISERIRNGEQITLPYGKLMERLFLLRTIRDNVSETRSFRGTGRGRGAERIARNVDNQHSAESRKMTFYSDLLVIAEAQLQKIKLPLESPVAVIGDASSSM
;
A
#
# COMPACT_ATOMS: atom_id res chain seq x y z
N ARG A 1 16.25 12.98 25.59
CA ARG A 1 17.36 12.53 24.70
C ARG A 1 17.04 13.08 23.33
N ASP A 2 18.00 13.75 22.70
CA ASP A 2 17.77 14.30 21.36
C ASP A 2 17.81 13.18 20.32
N LEU A 3 16.91 13.24 19.34
CA LEU A 3 16.88 12.30 18.23
C LEU A 3 17.94 12.73 17.21
N THR A 4 18.95 11.89 17.02
CA THR A 4 19.98 12.06 15.99
C THR A 4 19.93 10.88 15.02
N VAL A 5 20.45 11.08 13.81
CA VAL A 5 20.53 10.07 12.75
C VAL A 5 21.20 8.78 13.23
N ASP A 6 22.28 8.91 14.00
CA ASP A 6 23.07 7.76 14.47
C ASP A 6 22.39 6.99 15.61
N ASN A 7 21.56 7.67 16.41
CA ASN A 7 20.95 7.07 17.61
C ASN A 7 19.53 6.57 17.37
N ILE A 8 18.88 6.95 16.26
CA ILE A 8 17.45 6.70 16.07
C ILE A 8 17.09 5.21 16.10
N ASN A 9 17.88 4.36 15.43
CA ASN A 9 17.64 2.92 15.37
C ASN A 9 17.82 2.25 16.75
N ASN A 10 18.66 2.80 17.63
CA ASN A 10 18.81 2.33 19.01
C ASN A 10 17.67 2.83 19.90
N LEU A 11 17.24 4.08 19.71
CA LEU A 11 16.12 4.65 20.44
C LEU A 11 14.81 3.94 20.13
N ILE A 12 14.56 3.52 18.88
CA ILE A 12 13.37 2.74 18.49
C ILE A 12 13.37 1.34 19.15
N LYS A 13 14.55 0.80 19.48
CA LYS A 13 14.65 -0.45 20.25
C LYS A 13 14.22 -0.24 21.71
N GLU A 14 14.67 0.84 22.33
CA GLU A 14 14.42 1.11 23.75
C GLU A 14 13.05 1.73 24.02
N PHE A 15 12.57 2.60 23.13
CA PHE A 15 11.37 3.42 23.33
C PHE A 15 10.36 3.23 22.20
N LYS A 16 9.07 3.25 22.58
CA LYS A 16 7.94 3.32 21.64
C LYS A 16 7.71 4.79 21.28
N ILE A 17 8.21 5.21 20.12
CA ILE A 17 8.12 6.60 19.66
C ILE A 17 7.13 6.65 18.50
N PRO A 18 6.02 7.42 18.58
CA PRO A 18 5.08 7.53 17.46
C PRO A 18 5.77 7.96 16.18
N TYR A 19 5.40 7.35 15.05
CA TYR A 19 6.08 7.57 13.78
C TYR A 19 6.11 9.05 13.34
N SER A 20 5.11 9.85 13.71
CA SER A 20 5.06 11.29 13.43
C SER A 20 6.33 12.04 13.84
N HIS A 21 7.01 11.63 14.92
CA HIS A 21 8.27 12.22 15.38
C HIS A 21 9.51 11.66 14.65
N LEU A 22 9.38 10.46 14.09
CA LEU A 22 10.44 9.75 13.36
C LEU A 22 10.44 10.11 11.86
N LYS A 23 9.35 10.68 11.35
CA LYS A 23 9.17 11.06 9.93
C LYS A 23 10.32 11.90 9.37
N GLN A 24 10.92 12.77 10.18
CA GLN A 24 12.05 13.62 9.77
C GLN A 24 13.34 12.82 9.47
N PHE A 25 13.44 11.58 9.95
CA PHE A 25 14.61 10.71 9.79
C PHE A 25 14.32 9.48 8.93
N LYS A 26 13.23 9.48 8.17
CA LYS A 26 12.72 8.33 7.42
C LYS A 26 13.76 7.63 6.52
N GLU A 27 14.69 8.38 5.94
CA GLU A 27 15.74 7.86 5.05
C GLU A 27 16.80 7.03 5.79
N HIS A 28 16.92 7.21 7.11
CA HIS A 28 17.95 6.57 7.94
C HIS A 28 17.39 5.40 8.78
N LEU A 29 16.12 5.06 8.58
CA LEU A 29 15.47 3.93 9.25
C LEU A 29 15.82 2.63 8.55
N ASN A 30 16.39 1.69 9.31
CA ASN A 30 16.59 0.33 8.81
C ASN A 30 15.29 -0.47 8.81
N ASP A 31 15.24 -1.55 8.04
CA ASP A 31 14.04 -2.38 7.89
C ASP A 31 13.55 -2.95 9.22
N GLN A 32 14.47 -3.30 10.14
CA GLN A 32 14.13 -3.74 11.50
C GLN A 32 13.41 -2.67 12.31
N SER A 33 13.82 -1.41 12.21
CA SER A 33 13.16 -0.30 12.90
C SER A 33 11.79 -0.01 12.30
N LYS A 34 11.65 -0.11 10.97
CA LYS A 34 10.34 0.02 10.29
C LYS A 34 9.36 -1.06 10.75
N ALA A 35 9.79 -2.32 10.78
CA ALA A 35 9.00 -3.43 11.31
C ALA A 35 8.62 -3.20 12.77
N ARG A 36 9.56 -2.73 13.59
CA ARG A 36 9.30 -2.42 14.99
C ARG A 36 8.27 -1.30 15.14
N ILE A 37 8.39 -0.22 14.36
CA ILE A 37 7.41 0.87 14.32
C ILE A 37 6.01 0.32 14.01
N ALA A 38 5.88 -0.46 12.93
CA ALA A 38 4.60 -1.06 12.56
C ALA A 38 4.07 -2.03 13.63
N SER A 39 4.93 -2.68 14.42
CA SER A 39 4.49 -3.59 15.48
C SER A 39 3.86 -2.90 16.68
N TYR A 40 4.35 -1.72 17.10
CA TYR A 40 3.85 -1.04 18.31
C TYR A 40 2.87 0.09 18.02
N GLU A 41 2.77 0.58 16.79
CA GLU A 41 1.84 1.64 16.45
C GLU A 41 0.40 1.15 16.70
N GLU A 42 -0.40 1.93 17.44
CA GLU A 42 -1.73 1.47 17.89
C GLU A 42 -2.76 1.44 16.77
N LYS A 43 -2.58 2.27 15.73
CA LYS A 43 -3.55 2.44 14.66
C LYS A 43 -2.97 1.98 13.34
N LEU A 44 -3.61 0.98 12.74
CA LEU A 44 -3.32 0.55 11.37
C LEU A 44 -3.40 1.71 10.36
N ASP A 45 -4.31 2.66 10.57
CA ASP A 45 -4.46 3.86 9.76
C ASP A 45 -3.17 4.66 9.63
N THR A 46 -2.40 4.80 10.71
CA THR A 46 -1.13 5.53 10.71
C THR A 46 -0.11 4.82 9.84
N ILE A 47 -0.03 3.49 9.94
CA ILE A 47 0.91 2.67 9.18
C ILE A 47 0.57 2.76 7.68
N LEU A 48 -0.72 2.65 7.33
CA LEU A 48 -1.20 2.78 5.96
C LEU A 48 -0.97 4.18 5.39
N TRP A 49 -1.09 5.22 6.22
CA TRP A 49 -0.84 6.60 5.79
C TRP A 49 0.61 6.81 5.37
N TYR A 50 1.54 6.26 6.13
CA TYR A 50 2.99 6.41 5.95
C TYR A 50 3.67 5.21 5.30
N TYR A 51 2.90 4.36 4.63
CA TYR A 51 3.40 3.12 4.04
C TYR A 51 4.56 3.34 3.06
N GLU A 52 4.56 4.43 2.28
CA GLU A 52 5.65 4.76 1.34
C GLU A 52 7.01 4.89 2.04
N ASP A 53 7.02 5.45 3.26
CA ASP A 53 8.24 5.64 4.01
C ASP A 53 8.63 4.37 4.79
N LEU A 54 7.62 3.59 5.22
CA LEU A 54 7.78 2.37 6.03
C LEU A 54 7.83 1.09 5.19
N GLN A 55 7.85 1.19 3.86
CA GLN A 55 7.80 0.03 2.97
C GLN A 55 8.96 -0.93 3.25
N CYS A 56 8.65 -2.12 3.77
CA CYS A 56 9.55 -3.28 3.84
C CYS A 56 8.73 -4.59 3.94
N SER A 57 9.38 -5.73 3.66
CA SER A 57 8.70 -7.05 3.68
C SER A 57 8.05 -7.35 5.02
N ASP A 58 8.74 -7.04 6.11
CA ASP A 58 8.28 -7.36 7.46
C ASP A 58 7.07 -6.50 7.85
N VAL A 59 6.99 -5.27 7.33
CA VAL A 59 5.82 -4.39 7.52
C VAL A 59 4.60 -4.93 6.76
N ASP A 60 4.80 -5.47 5.56
CA ASP A 60 3.70 -6.10 4.80
C ASP A 60 3.09 -7.27 5.56
N ASP A 61 3.92 -8.10 6.20
CA ASP A 61 3.48 -9.24 7.01
C ASP A 61 2.71 -8.77 8.25
N ILE A 62 3.21 -7.74 8.96
CA ILE A 62 2.55 -7.17 10.15
C ILE A 62 1.18 -6.57 9.78
N ILE A 63 1.10 -5.83 8.67
CA ILE A 63 -0.17 -5.25 8.20
C ILE A 63 -1.16 -6.37 7.86
N SER A 64 -0.69 -7.41 7.17
CA SER A 64 -1.53 -8.58 6.81
C SER A 64 -2.08 -9.26 8.06
N GLU A 65 -1.24 -9.50 9.07
CA GLU A 65 -1.65 -10.13 10.32
C GLU A 65 -2.68 -9.27 11.08
N ARG A 66 -2.45 -7.96 11.18
CA ARG A 66 -3.38 -7.03 11.84
C ARG A 66 -4.74 -6.97 11.18
N ILE A 67 -4.78 -6.95 9.84
CA ILE A 67 -6.03 -6.99 9.09
C ILE A 67 -6.77 -8.31 9.35
N ARG A 68 -6.06 -9.45 9.34
CA ARG A 68 -6.65 -10.77 9.64
C ARG A 68 -7.16 -10.89 11.08
N ASN A 69 -6.50 -10.23 12.02
CA ASN A 69 -6.96 -10.13 13.42
C ASN A 69 -8.20 -9.23 13.57
N GLY A 70 -8.68 -8.60 12.48
CA GLY A 70 -9.89 -7.80 12.47
C GLY A 70 -9.70 -6.35 12.93
N GLU A 71 -8.46 -5.82 12.90
CA GLU A 71 -8.23 -4.42 13.20
C GLU A 71 -8.99 -3.53 12.21
N GLN A 72 -9.82 -2.63 12.73
CA GLN A 72 -10.68 -1.79 11.88
C GLN A 72 -9.90 -0.58 11.35
N ILE A 73 -9.99 -0.39 10.02
CA ILE A 73 -9.43 0.76 9.34
C ILE A 73 -10.46 1.90 9.39
N THR A 74 -10.13 2.98 10.09
CA THR A 74 -11.01 4.14 10.28
C THR A 74 -10.73 5.29 9.30
N LEU A 75 -9.83 5.06 8.33
CA LEU A 75 -9.53 6.02 7.27
C LEU A 75 -10.80 6.44 6.49
N PRO A 76 -10.97 7.73 6.17
CA PRO A 76 -12.01 8.17 5.24
C PRO A 76 -11.86 7.46 3.89
N TYR A 77 -12.98 7.11 3.26
CA TYR A 77 -12.98 6.34 2.01
C TYR A 77 -12.09 6.95 0.91
N GLY A 78 -12.12 8.27 0.74
CA GLY A 78 -11.23 8.95 -0.22
C GLY A 78 -9.75 8.69 0.05
N LYS A 79 -9.34 8.71 1.32
CA LYS A 79 -7.95 8.43 1.71
C LYS A 79 -7.59 6.96 1.50
N LEU A 80 -8.50 6.07 1.83
CA LEU A 80 -8.33 4.63 1.60
C LEU A 80 -8.13 4.34 0.10
N MET A 81 -8.91 4.98 -0.77
CA MET A 81 -8.77 4.85 -2.23
C MET A 81 -7.43 5.38 -2.74
N GLU A 82 -6.98 6.55 -2.25
CA GLU A 82 -5.63 7.04 -2.56
C GLU A 82 -4.55 6.02 -2.18
N ARG A 83 -4.67 5.42 -0.98
CA ARG A 83 -3.71 4.40 -0.51
C ARG A 83 -3.77 3.14 -1.38
N LEU A 84 -4.95 2.65 -1.73
CA LEU A 84 -5.11 1.50 -2.63
C LEU A 84 -4.52 1.76 -4.01
N PHE A 85 -4.73 2.95 -4.57
CA PHE A 85 -4.17 3.33 -5.86
C PHE A 85 -2.64 3.40 -5.83
N LEU A 86 -2.07 3.97 -4.77
CA LEU A 86 -0.64 4.01 -4.51
C LEU A 86 -0.04 2.59 -4.42
N LEU A 87 -0.64 1.71 -3.61
CA LEU A 87 -0.19 0.33 -3.47
C LEU A 87 -0.22 -0.42 -4.80
N ARG A 88 -1.30 -0.24 -5.57
CA ARG A 88 -1.41 -0.79 -6.93
C ARG A 88 -0.32 -0.26 -7.84
N THR A 89 -0.08 1.05 -7.83
CA THR A 89 0.94 1.69 -8.67
C THR A 89 2.34 1.17 -8.35
N ILE A 90 2.67 1.02 -7.06
CA ILE A 90 3.96 0.45 -6.64
C ILE A 90 4.09 -1.00 -7.13
N ARG A 91 3.04 -1.81 -7.00
CA ARG A 91 3.02 -3.20 -7.48
C ARG A 91 3.21 -3.30 -9.00
N ASP A 92 2.53 -2.45 -9.76
CA ASP A 92 2.54 -2.49 -11.22
C ASP A 92 3.89 -1.96 -11.79
N ASN A 93 4.48 -0.91 -11.20
CA ASN A 93 5.81 -0.39 -11.59
C ASN A 93 6.95 -1.41 -11.44
N VAL A 94 6.85 -2.31 -10.45
CA VAL A 94 7.81 -3.41 -10.27
C VAL A 94 7.78 -4.39 -11.46
N SER A 95 6.62 -4.52 -12.13
CA SER A 95 6.44 -5.40 -13.28
C SER A 95 7.02 -4.80 -14.57
N GLU A 96 6.85 -3.49 -14.79
CA GLU A 96 7.33 -2.81 -16.00
C GLU A 96 8.86 -2.70 -16.08
N THR A 97 9.52 -2.39 -14.96
CA THR A 97 10.99 -2.24 -14.89
C THR A 97 11.75 -3.52 -15.32
N ARG A 98 11.09 -4.67 -15.26
CA ARG A 98 11.69 -5.97 -15.60
C ARG A 98 11.51 -6.38 -17.07
N SER A 99 10.55 -5.77 -17.78
CA SER A 99 10.32 -6.06 -19.20
C SER A 99 11.35 -5.41 -20.14
N PHE A 100 12.15 -4.45 -19.65
CA PHE A 100 13.09 -3.68 -20.47
C PHE A 100 14.55 -4.16 -20.44
N ARG A 101 14.89 -5.23 -19.70
CA ARG A 101 16.20 -5.89 -19.75
C ARG A 101 16.10 -7.20 -20.54
N GLY A 102 15.97 -7.11 -21.86
CA GLY A 102 15.81 -8.33 -22.67
C GLY A 102 15.79 -8.20 -24.19
N THR A 103 16.56 -7.29 -24.80
CA THR A 103 16.77 -7.30 -26.27
C THR A 103 18.24 -7.08 -26.66
N GLY A 104 19.14 -7.82 -26.02
CA GLY A 104 20.49 -8.05 -26.54
C GLY A 104 20.50 -9.33 -27.37
N ARG A 105 20.46 -9.22 -28.70
CA ARG A 105 20.75 -10.33 -29.64
C ARG A 105 22.16 -10.86 -29.37
N GLY A 106 22.27 -12.00 -28.69
CA GLY A 106 23.50 -12.76 -28.52
C GLY A 106 23.24 -14.23 -28.80
N ARG A 107 23.79 -14.73 -29.90
CA ARG A 107 23.90 -16.16 -30.24
C ARG A 107 24.49 -16.93 -29.05
N GLY A 108 23.80 -17.96 -28.59
CA GLY A 108 24.32 -18.86 -27.56
C GLY A 108 23.20 -19.65 -26.91
N ALA A 109 22.65 -20.61 -27.65
CA ALA A 109 21.82 -21.64 -27.08
C ALA A 109 22.66 -22.54 -26.15
N GLU A 110 21.96 -23.12 -25.18
CA GLU A 110 22.35 -24.22 -24.29
C GLU A 110 22.99 -23.83 -22.95
N ARG A 111 22.32 -24.35 -21.89
CA ARG A 111 22.61 -24.25 -20.45
C ARG A 111 22.06 -22.98 -19.77
N ILE A 112 20.80 -23.03 -19.34
CA ILE A 112 20.28 -22.74 -17.97
C ILE A 112 18.78 -23.09 -18.02
N ALA A 113 18.48 -24.38 -18.15
CA ALA A 113 17.13 -24.91 -17.91
C ALA A 113 17.19 -25.70 -16.60
N ARG A 114 17.21 -25.00 -15.46
CA ARG A 114 17.04 -25.59 -14.12
C ARG A 114 16.88 -24.60 -12.95
N ASN A 115 16.50 -23.34 -13.18
CA ASN A 115 16.40 -22.36 -12.09
C ASN A 115 15.22 -21.37 -12.22
N VAL A 116 14.14 -21.78 -12.89
CA VAL A 116 12.95 -20.92 -13.11
C VAL A 116 11.91 -21.07 -11.99
N ASP A 117 11.96 -22.15 -11.20
CA ASP A 117 10.91 -22.42 -10.20
C ASP A 117 11.14 -21.72 -8.84
N ASN A 118 12.30 -21.10 -8.61
CA ASN A 118 12.63 -20.54 -7.29
C ASN A 118 12.55 -19.00 -7.20
N GLN A 119 12.16 -18.32 -8.27
CA GLN A 119 12.03 -16.84 -8.28
C GLN A 119 10.58 -16.35 -8.12
N HIS A 120 9.57 -17.20 -8.35
CA HIS A 120 8.16 -16.83 -8.18
C HIS A 120 7.72 -16.73 -6.70
N SER A 121 8.46 -17.32 -5.76
CA SER A 121 8.07 -17.37 -4.33
C SER A 121 8.34 -16.05 -3.58
N ALA A 122 9.36 -15.28 -3.97
CA ALA A 122 9.72 -14.03 -3.30
C ALA A 122 8.87 -12.83 -3.76
N GLU A 123 8.32 -12.88 -4.97
CA GLU A 123 7.52 -11.80 -5.56
C GLU A 123 6.08 -11.82 -5.06
N SER A 124 5.56 -13.02 -4.75
CA SER A 124 4.23 -13.21 -4.18
C SER A 124 4.10 -12.71 -2.73
N ARG A 125 5.20 -12.31 -2.07
CA ARG A 125 5.20 -11.82 -0.68
C ARG A 125 5.08 -10.32 -0.53
N LYS A 126 5.30 -9.52 -1.58
CA LYS A 126 5.17 -8.06 -1.46
C LYS A 126 3.70 -7.67 -1.52
N MET A 127 3.24 -6.96 -0.51
CA MET A 127 1.86 -6.47 -0.37
C MET A 127 0.79 -7.58 -0.36
N THR A 128 1.03 -8.67 0.38
CA THR A 128 0.01 -9.73 0.60
C THR A 128 -1.30 -9.19 1.16
N PHE A 129 -1.24 -8.07 1.90
CA PHE A 129 -2.41 -7.41 2.47
C PHE A 129 -3.27 -6.63 1.46
N TYR A 130 -2.82 -6.44 0.21
CA TYR A 130 -3.56 -5.64 -0.77
C TYR A 130 -4.95 -6.21 -1.06
N SER A 131 -5.06 -7.53 -1.22
CA SER A 131 -6.34 -8.20 -1.42
C SER A 131 -7.29 -8.00 -0.24
N ASP A 132 -6.74 -8.08 0.97
CA ASP A 132 -7.53 -7.97 2.21
C ASP A 132 -8.02 -6.53 2.41
N LEU A 133 -7.16 -5.55 2.09
CA LEU A 133 -7.52 -4.12 2.12
C LEU A 133 -8.60 -3.78 1.09
N LEU A 134 -8.59 -4.43 -0.08
CA LEU A 134 -9.58 -4.23 -1.14
C LEU A 134 -10.98 -4.64 -0.68
N VAL A 135 -11.12 -5.78 0.01
CA VAL A 135 -12.41 -6.23 0.57
C VAL A 135 -12.98 -5.22 1.56
N ILE A 136 -12.11 -4.64 2.42
CA ILE A 136 -12.52 -3.61 3.39
C ILE A 136 -13.02 -2.35 2.66
N ALA A 137 -12.30 -1.92 1.62
CA ALA A 137 -12.69 -0.75 0.84
C ALA A 137 -14.02 -0.96 0.10
N GLU A 138 -14.24 -2.13 -0.49
CA GLU A 138 -15.53 -2.47 -1.12
C GLU A 138 -16.68 -2.41 -0.12
N ALA A 139 -16.49 -2.96 1.08
CA ALA A 139 -17.49 -2.89 2.15
C ALA A 139 -17.78 -1.45 2.60
N GLN A 140 -16.77 -0.57 2.60
CA GLN A 140 -16.97 0.86 2.88
C GLN A 140 -17.70 1.57 1.74
N LEU A 141 -17.38 1.27 0.48
CA LEU A 141 -18.04 1.84 -0.69
C LEU A 141 -19.54 1.53 -0.72
N GLN A 142 -19.92 0.29 -0.40
CA GLN A 142 -21.33 -0.11 -0.34
C GLN A 142 -22.17 0.69 0.68
N LYS A 143 -21.53 1.26 1.70
CA LYS A 143 -22.21 2.12 2.69
C LYS A 143 -22.51 3.51 2.14
N ILE A 144 -21.80 3.96 1.10
CA ILE A 144 -21.99 5.27 0.51
C ILE A 144 -23.23 5.23 -0.38
N LYS A 145 -24.32 5.84 0.11
CA LYS A 145 -25.52 6.09 -0.69
C LYS A 145 -25.45 7.51 -1.25
N LEU A 146 -25.34 7.63 -2.57
CA LEU A 146 -25.47 8.90 -3.27
C LEU A 146 -26.95 9.10 -3.59
N PRO A 147 -27.67 10.00 -2.89
CA PRO A 147 -29.01 10.35 -3.30
C PRO A 147 -28.90 11.08 -4.64
N LEU A 148 -29.32 10.40 -5.71
CA LEU A 148 -29.45 11.03 -7.01
C LEU A 148 -30.72 11.87 -7.00
N GLU A 149 -30.63 13.12 -7.45
CA GLU A 149 -31.83 13.90 -7.74
C GLU A 149 -32.62 13.19 -8.85
N SER A 150 -33.95 13.19 -8.71
CA SER A 150 -34.83 12.59 -9.71
C SER A 150 -34.58 13.26 -11.07
N PRO A 151 -34.44 12.49 -12.16
CA PRO A 151 -34.18 13.05 -13.47
C PRO A 151 -35.27 14.05 -13.84
N VAL A 152 -34.88 15.29 -14.13
CA VAL A 152 -35.79 16.31 -14.62
C VAL A 152 -36.12 16.00 -16.08
N ALA A 153 -37.29 15.42 -16.31
CA ALA A 153 -37.82 15.22 -17.66
C ALA A 153 -38.49 16.51 -18.14
N VAL A 154 -37.85 17.21 -19.08
CA VAL A 154 -38.50 18.33 -19.80
C VAL A 154 -39.30 17.73 -20.94
N ILE A 155 -40.59 17.52 -20.73
CA ILE A 155 -41.53 17.18 -21.80
C ILE A 155 -41.95 18.50 -22.44
N GLY A 156 -41.23 18.91 -23.49
CA GLY A 156 -41.65 20.02 -24.33
C GLY A 156 -42.84 19.59 -25.18
N ASP A 157 -44.01 20.18 -24.92
CA ASP A 157 -45.09 20.17 -25.90
C ASP A 157 -44.66 21.08 -27.06
N ALA A 158 -44.32 20.46 -28.20
CA ALA A 158 -44.04 21.17 -29.43
C ALA A 158 -45.35 21.71 -30.02
N SER A 159 -45.99 22.64 -29.30
CA SER A 159 -47.16 23.36 -29.83
C SER A 159 -46.67 24.61 -30.54
N SER A 160 -46.65 24.54 -31.88
CA SER A 160 -46.48 25.71 -32.73
C SER A 160 -47.73 26.59 -32.61
N SER A 161 -47.71 27.57 -31.71
CA SER A 161 -48.76 28.59 -31.66
C SER A 161 -48.53 29.64 -32.76
N MET A 162 -49.63 29.98 -33.42
CA MET A 162 -49.81 30.81 -34.63
C MET A 162 -49.11 32.17 -34.62
#